data_AF-A0A5B7ICP1-F1
#
_entry.id   AF-A0A5B7ICP1-F1
#
_cell.length_a   1.000
_cell.length_b   1.000
_cell.length_c   1.000
_cell.angle_alpha   90.00
_cell.angle_beta   90.00
_cell.angle_gamma   90.00
#
_symmetry.space_group_name_H-M   'P 1'
#
loop_
_entity.id
_entity.type
_entity.pdbx_description
1 polymer ?
#
loop_
_entity_poly.entity_id
_entity_poly.type
_entity_poly.pdbx_seq_one_letter_code
_entity_poly.pdbx_strand_id
1 'polypeptide(L)'
;MINRGGGSIINIASVASSLRGYNRRCVYGATKAAVIGLTKGLAMEHVRDGIRCNVMCPSQVAGHGIHTRSAHEQDQHAINVCAIEKKS
;
A
#
# COMPACT_ATOMS: atom_id res chain seq x y z
N MET A 1 -0.34 -8.38 -17.99
CA MET A 1 -1.08 -9.27 -17.06
C MET A 1 -2.39 -9.74 -17.68
N ILE A 2 -3.19 -8.83 -18.27
CA ILE A 2 -4.48 -9.17 -18.91
C ILE A 2 -4.35 -10.29 -19.95
N ASN A 3 -3.49 -10.14 -20.97
CA ASN A 3 -3.25 -11.19 -21.99
C ASN A 3 -2.61 -12.48 -21.43
N ARG A 4 -2.18 -12.49 -20.16
CA ARG A 4 -1.64 -13.67 -19.46
C ARG A 4 -2.67 -14.32 -18.52
N GLY A 5 -3.93 -13.85 -18.52
CA GLY A 5 -5.01 -14.41 -17.71
C GLY A 5 -5.05 -13.95 -16.24
N GLY A 6 -4.27 -12.92 -15.88
CA GLY A 6 -4.31 -12.33 -14.55
C GLY A 6 -2.94 -11.96 -13.97
N GLY A 7 -2.94 -11.57 -12.69
CA GLY A 7 -1.71 -11.26 -11.97
C GLY A 7 -1.91 -10.58 -10.62
N SER A 8 -0.81 -10.14 -10.00
CA SER A 8 -0.85 -9.42 -8.74
C SER A 8 0.08 -8.22 -8.76
N ILE A 9 -0.42 -7.08 -8.29
CA ILE A 9 0.29 -5.82 -8.14
C ILE A 9 0.34 -5.50 -6.65
N ILE A 10 1.52 -5.15 -6.14
CA ILE A 10 1.72 -4.71 -4.76
C ILE A 10 2.38 -3.34 -4.80
N ASN A 11 1.64 -2.32 -4.35
CA ASN A 11 2.13 -0.95 -4.26
C ASN A 11 2.68 -0.65 -2.86
N ILE A 12 3.57 0.35 -2.77
CA ILE A 12 4.18 0.77 -1.51
C ILE A 12 3.78 2.23 -1.21
N ALA A 13 2.90 2.38 -0.21
CA ALA A 13 2.50 3.65 0.36
C ALA A 13 3.38 4.00 1.57
N SER A 14 2.81 4.58 2.63
CA SER A 14 3.52 4.87 3.88
C SER A 14 2.53 5.04 5.03
N VAL A 15 2.91 4.68 6.26
CA VAL A 15 2.12 5.04 7.46
C VAL A 15 1.87 6.54 7.59
N ALA A 16 2.77 7.36 7.04
CA ALA A 16 2.64 8.82 6.99
C ALA A 16 1.49 9.34 6.10
N SER A 17 0.78 8.43 5.44
CA SER A 17 -0.31 8.72 4.52
C SER A 17 -1.59 7.93 4.76
N SER A 18 -1.55 6.88 5.61
CA SER A 18 -2.71 6.01 5.84
C SER A 18 -3.42 6.29 7.17
N LEU A 19 -2.67 6.48 8.26
CA LEU A 19 -3.22 6.51 9.63
C LEU A 19 -2.83 7.75 10.43
N ARG A 20 -1.71 8.40 10.09
CA ARG A 20 -1.18 9.54 10.87
C ARG A 20 -0.58 10.61 9.96
N GLY A 21 -0.89 11.87 10.25
CA GLY A 21 -0.22 13.03 9.66
C GLY A 21 1.12 13.29 10.36
N TYR A 22 2.16 13.62 9.58
CA TYR A 22 3.49 13.94 10.12
C TYR A 22 3.89 15.37 9.76
N ASN A 23 4.45 16.07 10.75
CA ASN A 23 4.99 17.42 10.56
C ASN A 23 6.04 17.44 9.44
N ARG A 24 5.99 18.49 8.62
CA ARG A 24 6.90 18.71 7.47
C ARG A 24 6.85 17.62 6.40
N ARG A 25 5.76 16.83 6.33
CA ARG A 25 5.59 15.76 5.33
C ARG A 25 4.31 15.89 4.50
N CYS A 26 3.73 17.09 4.38
CA CYS A 26 2.44 17.29 3.69
C CYS A 26 2.44 16.73 2.25
N VAL A 27 3.40 17.13 1.41
CA VAL A 27 3.49 16.66 0.01
C VAL A 27 3.78 15.15 -0.07
N TYR A 28 4.67 14.65 0.79
CA TYR A 28 4.98 13.21 0.86
C TYR A 28 3.77 12.38 1.32
N GLY A 29 3.05 12.84 2.34
CA GLY A 29 1.83 12.22 2.85
C GLY A 29 0.73 12.22 1.78
N ALA A 30 0.52 13.34 1.10
CA ALA A 30 -0.47 13.44 0.02
C ALA A 30 -0.16 12.47 -1.14
N THR A 31 1.09 12.45 -1.61
CA THR A 31 1.49 11.54 -2.70
C THR A 31 1.37 10.07 -2.32
N LYS A 32 1.76 9.70 -1.09
CA LYS A 32 1.61 8.31 -0.61
C LYS A 32 0.15 7.94 -0.32
N ALA A 33 -0.71 8.90 0.01
CA ALA A 33 -2.15 8.67 0.13
C ALA A 33 -2.79 8.45 -1.26
N ALA A 34 -2.32 9.18 -2.27
CA ALA A 34 -2.75 8.98 -3.65
C ALA A 34 -2.45 7.55 -4.14
N VAL A 35 -1.34 6.93 -3.71
CA VAL A 35 -1.04 5.51 -4.01
C VAL A 35 -2.11 4.57 -3.45
N ILE A 36 -2.65 4.85 -2.26
CA ILE A 36 -3.73 4.05 -1.67
C ILE A 36 -5.01 4.17 -2.51
N GLY A 37 -5.39 5.39 -2.89
CA GLY A 37 -6.54 5.64 -3.77
C GLY A 37 -6.39 4.99 -5.14
N LEU A 38 -5.21 5.13 -5.76
CA LEU A 38 -4.86 4.50 -7.03
C LEU A 38 -4.98 2.97 -6.95
N THR A 39 -4.47 2.36 -5.88
CA THR A 39 -4.54 0.90 -5.69
C THR A 39 -5.99 0.42 -5.64
N LYS A 40 -6.86 1.16 -4.93
CA LYS A 40 -8.30 0.86 -4.88
C LYS A 40 -8.96 0.98 -6.26
N GLY A 41 -8.65 2.04 -7.00
CA GLY A 41 -9.16 2.23 -8.36
C GLY A 41 -8.75 1.08 -9.28
N LEU A 42 -7.46 0.75 -9.33
CA LEU A 42 -6.93 -0.34 -10.14
C LEU A 42 -7.49 -1.71 -9.73
N ALA A 43 -7.68 -1.95 -8.43
CA ALA A 43 -8.29 -3.19 -7.96
C ALA A 43 -9.73 -3.33 -8.48
N MET A 44 -10.52 -2.26 -8.43
CA MET A 44 -11.91 -2.27 -8.88
C MET A 44 -12.03 -2.39 -10.40
N GLU A 45 -11.16 -1.72 -11.14
CA GLU A 45 -11.18 -1.73 -12.61
C GLU A 45 -10.78 -3.10 -13.18
N HIS A 46 -9.78 -3.75 -12.58
CA HIS A 46 -9.18 -4.96 -13.15
C HIS A 46 -9.50 -6.26 -12.39
N VAL A 47 -10.45 -6.24 -11.46
CA VAL A 47 -10.88 -7.46 -10.73
C VAL A 47 -11.39 -8.54 -11.69
N ARG A 48 -12.09 -8.14 -12.75
CA ARG A 48 -12.64 -9.05 -13.78
C ARG A 48 -11.56 -9.62 -14.69
N ASP A 49 -10.45 -8.90 -14.85
CA ASP A 49 -9.28 -9.34 -15.62
C ASP A 49 -8.40 -10.32 -14.84
N GLY A 50 -8.81 -10.72 -13.62
CA GLY A 50 -8.03 -11.60 -12.75
C GLY A 50 -6.80 -10.93 -12.13
N ILE A 51 -6.79 -9.61 -12.04
CA ILE A 51 -5.69 -8.82 -11.47
C ILE A 51 -6.05 -8.41 -10.05
N ARG A 52 -5.16 -8.73 -9.10
CA ARG A 52 -5.28 -8.30 -7.69
C ARG A 52 -4.32 -7.17 -7.40
N CYS A 53 -4.80 -6.09 -6.83
CA CYS A 53 -3.97 -4.93 -6.48
C CYS A 53 -4.04 -4.69 -4.97
N ASN A 54 -2.89 -4.74 -4.29
CA ASN A 54 -2.77 -4.49 -2.85
C ASN A 54 -1.78 -3.36 -2.57
N VAL A 55 -1.84 -2.79 -1.37
CA VAL A 55 -0.91 -1.74 -0.94
C VAL A 55 -0.39 -1.99 0.47
N MET A 56 0.93 -1.85 0.63
CA MET A 56 1.62 -1.93 1.91
C MET A 56 1.97 -0.52 2.40
N CYS A 57 1.72 -0.24 3.68
CA CYS A 57 2.07 1.04 4.31
C CYS A 57 3.19 0.83 5.33
N PRO A 58 4.48 0.82 4.93
CA PRO A 58 5.57 0.65 5.86
C PRO A 58 5.77 1.90 6.74
N SER A 59 6.18 1.63 7.98
CA SER A 59 6.83 2.60 8.86
C SER A 59 8.34 2.62 8.60
N GLN A 60 9.12 3.33 9.41
CA GLN A 60 10.57 3.37 9.26
C GLN A 60 11.14 1.94 9.26
N VAL A 61 11.75 1.55 8.14
CA VAL A 61 12.47 0.28 8.02
C VAL A 61 13.93 0.54 8.32
N ALA A 62 14.52 -0.26 9.21
CA ALA A 62 15.94 -0.18 9.50
C ALA A 62 16.74 -0.61 8.26
N GLY A 63 17.54 0.31 7.73
CA GLY A 63 18.47 0.06 6.63
C GLY A 63 19.85 0.65 6.96
N HIS A 64 20.88 0.29 6.19
CA HIS A 64 22.24 0.77 6.40
C HIS A 64 22.28 2.31 6.49
N GLY A 65 22.60 2.85 7.67
CA GLY A 65 22.65 4.29 7.96
C GLY A 65 21.47 4.85 8.79
N ILE A 66 20.43 4.06 9.08
CA ILE A 66 19.33 4.45 9.96
C ILE A 66 19.48 3.79 11.33
N HIS A 67 20.04 4.52 12.30
CA HIS A 67 20.04 4.13 13.70
C HIS A 67 18.71 4.57 14.36
N THR A 68 17.65 3.77 14.19
CA THR A 68 16.38 3.99 14.89
C THR A 68 16.53 3.65 16.38
N ARG A 69 16.50 4.68 17.23
CA ARG A 69 16.65 4.58 18.68
C ARG A 69 15.29 4.40 19.37
N SER A 70 14.53 3.38 18.98
CA SER A 70 13.33 2.95 19.71
C SER A 70 12.79 1.67 19.08
N ALA A 71 13.08 0.55 19.74
CA ALA A 71 12.23 -0.62 19.69
C ALA A 71 10.82 -0.23 20.19
N HIS A 72 9.81 -0.97 19.75
CA HIS A 72 8.38 -0.83 20.02
C HIS A 72 7.57 -0.17 18.88
N GLU A 73 6.70 -1.02 18.31
CA GLU A 73 5.70 -0.81 17.25
C GLU A 73 6.21 -0.58 15.82
N GLN A 74 6.72 -1.66 15.24
CA GLN A 74 6.68 -1.88 13.79
C GLN A 74 5.24 -2.20 13.38
N ASP A 75 4.41 -1.17 13.29
CA ASP A 75 3.01 -1.30 12.85
C ASP A 75 2.96 -1.58 11.33
N GLN A 76 3.05 -2.85 10.97
CA GLN A 76 3.02 -3.32 9.59
C GLN A 76 1.57 -3.36 9.09
N HIS A 77 1.04 -2.19 8.73
CA HIS A 77 -0.32 -2.08 8.20
C HIS A 77 -0.33 -2.37 6.70
N ALA A 78 -0.61 -3.63 6.36
CA ALA A 78 -1.00 -4.04 5.02
C ALA A 78 -2.48 -3.72 4.81
N ILE A 79 -2.81 -2.85 3.85
CA ILE A 79 -4.20 -2.71 3.42
C ILE A 79 -4.39 -3.72 2.28
N ASN A 80 -4.93 -4.88 2.61
CA ASN A 80 -5.39 -5.84 1.61
C ASN A 80 -6.64 -5.28 0.93
N VAL A 81 -6.51 -4.87 -0.33
CA VAL A 81 -7.63 -4.46 -1.18
C VAL A 81 -7.94 -5.59 -2.15
N CYS A 82 -8.30 -6.75 -1.59
CA CYS A 82 -8.92 -7.84 -2.34
C CYS A 82 -9.63 -8.79 -1.36
N ALA A 83 -10.83 -8.41 -0.93
CA ALA A 83 -11.84 -9.34 -0.42
C ALA A 83 -13.11 -9.22 -1.30
N ILE A 84 -12.93 -9.27 -2.61
CA ILE A 84 -13.99 -9.79 -3.47
C ILE A 84 -13.44 -11.11 -3.97
N GLU A 85 -13.52 -12.11 -3.10
CA GLU A 85 -13.47 -13.50 -3.55
C GLU A 85 -14.41 -13.59 -4.74
N LYS A 86 -13.96 -14.22 -5.83
CA LYS A 86 -14.87 -14.70 -6.85
C LYS A 86 -15.92 -15.54 -6.12
N LYS A 87 -17.07 -14.96 -5.80
CA LYS A 87 -18.23 -15.72 -5.39
C LYS A 87 -18.65 -16.44 -6.67
N SER A 88 -18.25 -17.71 -6.73
CA SER A 88 -18.77 -18.66 -7.70
C SER A 88 -20.28 -18.71 -7.64
#